data_AF-A0A537KQX4-F1
#
_entry.id   AF-A0A537KQX4-F1
#
_cell.length_a   1.000
_cell.length_b   1.000
_cell.length_c   1.000
_cell.angle_alpha   90.00
_cell.angle_beta   90.00
_cell.angle_gamma   90.00
#
_symmetry.space_group_name_H-M   'P 1'
#
loop_
_entity.id
_entity.type
_entity.pdbx_description
1 polymer ?
#
loop_
_entity_poly.entity_id
_entity_poly.type
_entity_poly.pdbx_seq_one_letter_code
_entity_poly.pdbx_strand_id
1 'polypeptide(L)'
;MKNLFLFPLIFTLTLTSAAQHPWELGPEYMMPIGKGYKSNIAGLRYENFNSKTSFSLGITYHFSARDSYGGFKGYGMWAGFRNSFGDNISGSDAFVGLRVLFAFENYEGKTNLGSLMFTPMGEVGWHFLFGDHFFTTPSVGYGYQIKVTKEHNTRDQDEGGRIIPGLAAGYRF
;
A
#
# COMPACT_ATOMS: atom_id res chain seq x y z
N MET A 1 -17.91 -8.61 34.12
CA MET A 1 -18.30 -9.84 33.39
C MET A 1 -19.17 -9.60 32.14
N LYS A 2 -19.90 -8.47 31.99
CA LYS A 2 -20.75 -8.21 30.80
C LYS A 2 -20.01 -7.90 29.49
N ASN A 3 -18.75 -7.47 29.55
CA ASN A 3 -17.97 -7.09 28.35
C ASN A 3 -17.19 -8.26 27.72
N LEU A 4 -17.13 -9.43 28.38
CA LEU A 4 -16.37 -10.58 27.90
C LEU A 4 -17.10 -11.39 26.82
N PHE A 5 -18.43 -11.25 26.73
CA PHE A 5 -19.26 -11.91 25.72
C PHE A 5 -19.43 -11.08 24.43
N LEU A 6 -19.22 -9.77 24.50
CA LEU A 6 -19.24 -8.92 23.29
C LEU A 6 -18.06 -9.24 22.36
N PHE A 7 -16.88 -9.52 22.91
CA PHE A 7 -15.69 -9.79 22.11
C PHE A 7 -15.81 -11.06 21.24
N PRO A 8 -16.19 -12.24 21.77
CA PRO A 8 -16.39 -13.43 20.94
C PRO A 8 -17.59 -13.28 20.00
N LEU A 9 -18.64 -12.54 20.37
CA LEU A 9 -19.80 -12.29 19.52
C LEU A 9 -19.46 -11.36 18.33
N ILE A 10 -18.69 -10.30 18.57
CA ILE A 10 -18.17 -9.43 17.50
C ILE A 10 -17.23 -10.24 16.61
N PHE A 11 -16.35 -11.06 17.19
CA PHE A 11 -15.42 -11.89 16.44
C PHE A 11 -16.14 -12.91 15.54
N THR A 12 -17.17 -13.60 16.05
CA THR A 12 -17.97 -14.53 15.24
C THR A 12 -18.81 -13.82 14.18
N LEU A 13 -19.41 -12.66 14.50
CA LEU A 13 -20.15 -11.86 13.52
C LEU A 13 -19.24 -11.32 12.39
N THR A 14 -18.00 -10.94 12.71
CA THR A 14 -17.01 -10.56 11.68
C THR A 14 -16.59 -11.73 10.79
N LEU A 15 -16.48 -12.94 11.35
CA LEU A 15 -16.16 -14.15 10.58
C LEU A 15 -17.30 -14.57 9.66
N THR A 16 -18.57 -14.41 10.07
CA THR A 16 -19.72 -14.75 9.21
C THR A 16 -19.96 -13.74 8.08
N SER A 17 -19.58 -12.47 8.27
CA SER A 17 -19.63 -11.45 7.20
C SER A 17 -18.49 -11.65 6.17
N ALA A 18 -17.32 -12.08 6.62
CA ALA A 18 -16.19 -12.42 5.75
C ALA A 18 -16.47 -13.59 4.79
N ALA A 19 -17.47 -14.44 5.06
CA ALA A 19 -17.86 -15.54 4.18
C ALA A 19 -18.57 -15.07 2.88
N GLN A 20 -18.95 -13.80 2.78
CA GLN A 20 -19.63 -13.25 1.59
C GLN A 20 -18.70 -12.48 0.65
N HIS A 21 -17.50 -12.11 1.12
CA HIS A 21 -16.57 -11.26 0.40
C HIS A 21 -15.14 -11.77 0.56
N PRO A 22 -14.51 -12.28 -0.50
CA PRO A 22 -13.15 -12.78 -0.41
C PRO A 22 -12.19 -11.66 -0.04
N TRP A 23 -11.12 -12.06 0.63
CA TRP A 23 -10.08 -11.13 1.04
C TRP A 23 -8.70 -11.73 0.81
N GLU A 24 -7.73 -10.85 0.62
CA GLU A 24 -6.38 -11.21 0.23
C GLU A 24 -5.38 -10.63 1.22
N LEU A 25 -4.33 -11.41 1.47
CA LEU A 25 -3.20 -11.01 2.29
C LEU A 25 -1.90 -11.43 1.62
N GLY A 26 -0.94 -10.51 1.54
CA GLY A 26 0.35 -10.83 0.95
C GLY A 26 1.39 -9.72 1.07
N PRO A 27 2.67 -10.04 0.79
CA PRO A 27 3.69 -9.03 0.59
C PRO A 27 3.39 -8.13 -0.62
N GLU A 28 3.81 -6.88 -0.50
CA GLU A 28 3.83 -5.90 -1.59
C GLU A 28 5.21 -5.26 -1.67
N TYR A 29 5.68 -5.03 -2.89
CA TYR A 29 6.89 -4.29 -3.16
C TYR A 29 6.57 -3.12 -4.10
N MET A 30 7.04 -1.92 -3.78
CA MET A 30 6.89 -0.73 -4.62
C MET A 30 8.22 -0.03 -4.79
N MET A 31 8.43 0.60 -5.94
CA MET A 31 9.65 1.37 -6.23
C MET A 31 9.30 2.78 -6.70
N PRO A 32 9.07 3.75 -5.81
CA PRO A 32 8.90 5.14 -6.20
C PRO A 32 10.14 5.70 -6.92
N ILE A 33 9.91 6.27 -8.10
CA ILE A 33 10.93 6.88 -8.96
C ILE A 33 10.47 8.30 -9.32
N GLY A 34 11.28 9.29 -8.97
CA GLY A 34 11.06 10.70 -9.26
C GLY A 34 12.35 11.45 -9.52
N LYS A 35 12.25 12.78 -9.63
CA LYS A 35 13.40 13.66 -9.92
C LYS A 35 14.39 13.66 -8.74
N GLY A 36 15.43 12.83 -8.83
CA GLY A 36 16.46 12.68 -7.79
C GLY A 36 16.07 11.77 -6.62
N TYR A 37 14.83 11.27 -6.60
CA TYR A 37 14.31 10.39 -5.56
C TYR A 37 14.06 8.99 -6.13
N LYS A 38 14.70 7.99 -5.53
CA LYS A 38 14.51 6.57 -5.84
C LYS A 38 14.48 5.80 -4.53
N SER A 39 13.39 5.09 -4.29
CA SER A 39 13.20 4.34 -3.06
C SER A 39 12.65 2.95 -3.31
N ASN A 40 12.82 2.10 -2.31
CA ASN A 40 12.23 0.79 -2.28
C ASN A 40 11.31 0.73 -1.07
N ILE A 41 10.12 0.20 -1.27
CA ILE A 41 9.12 0.01 -0.23
C ILE A 41 8.74 -1.46 -0.22
N ALA A 42 8.96 -2.13 0.89
CA ALA A 42 8.45 -3.47 1.15
C ALA A 42 7.31 -3.37 2.15
N GLY A 43 6.22 -4.11 1.95
CA GLY A 43 5.06 -4.02 2.82
C GLY A 43 4.27 -5.30 2.93
N LEU A 44 3.33 -5.30 3.86
CA LEU A 44 2.27 -6.30 3.97
C LEU A 44 0.96 -5.61 3.63
N ARG A 45 0.18 -6.26 2.78
CA ARG A 45 -1.04 -5.76 2.18
C ARG A 45 -2.22 -6.65 2.54
N TYR A 46 -3.30 -6.03 2.96
CA TYR A 46 -4.63 -6.62 3.09
C TYR A 46 -5.56 -5.98 2.05
N GLU A 47 -6.38 -6.77 1.37
CA GLU A 47 -7.41 -6.29 0.45
C GLU A 47 -8.71 -7.05 0.64
N ASN A 48 -9.83 -6.33 0.66
CA ASN A 48 -11.17 -6.90 0.74
C ASN A 48 -11.94 -6.56 -0.53
N PHE A 49 -12.61 -7.55 -1.12
CA PHE A 49 -13.25 -7.45 -2.42
C PHE A 49 -14.77 -7.45 -2.34
N ASN A 50 -15.36 -6.56 -3.13
CA ASN A 50 -16.74 -6.60 -3.58
C ASN A 50 -16.78 -6.83 -5.09
N SER A 51 -17.97 -7.00 -5.68
CA SER A 51 -18.15 -7.44 -7.08
C SER A 51 -17.35 -6.66 -8.11
N LYS A 52 -17.18 -5.36 -7.87
CA LYS A 52 -16.50 -4.43 -8.78
C LYS A 52 -15.42 -3.59 -8.10
N THR A 53 -15.34 -3.61 -6.78
CA THR A 53 -14.48 -2.67 -6.03
C THR A 53 -13.74 -3.39 -4.92
N SER A 54 -12.59 -2.88 -4.55
CA SER A 54 -11.85 -3.38 -3.39
C SER A 54 -11.34 -2.23 -2.54
N PHE A 55 -11.24 -2.51 -1.25
CA PHE A 55 -10.57 -1.63 -0.30
C PHE A 55 -9.34 -2.34 0.22
N SER A 56 -8.23 -1.61 0.31
CA SER A 56 -6.96 -2.19 0.74
C SER A 56 -6.21 -1.29 1.71
N LEU A 57 -5.45 -1.94 2.58
CA LEU A 57 -4.63 -1.32 3.60
C LEU A 57 -3.27 -2.03 3.60
N GLY A 58 -2.21 -1.30 3.93
CA GLY A 58 -0.91 -1.91 4.10
C GLY A 58 -0.04 -1.18 5.11
N ILE A 59 0.90 -1.92 5.68
CA ILE A 59 2.02 -1.39 6.47
C ILE A 59 3.29 -1.56 5.67
N THR A 60 4.18 -0.58 5.71
CA THR A 60 5.34 -0.52 4.84
C THR A 60 6.63 -0.22 5.60
N TYR A 61 7.72 -0.72 5.05
CA TYR A 61 9.09 -0.38 5.38
C TYR A 61 9.75 0.24 4.16
N HIS A 62 10.31 1.44 4.36
CA HIS A 62 10.90 2.27 3.33
C HIS A 62 12.42 2.24 3.48
N PHE A 63 13.12 2.08 2.37
CA PHE A 63 14.57 2.11 2.37
C PHE A 63 15.12 2.68 1.06
N SER A 64 16.23 3.39 1.20
CA SER A 64 16.96 3.98 0.09
C SER A 64 17.46 2.92 -0.90
N ALA A 65 17.27 3.17 -2.19
CA ALA A 65 17.90 2.37 -3.23
C ALA A 65 19.41 2.63 -3.27
N ARG A 66 20.20 1.67 -3.80
CA ARG A 66 21.66 1.80 -3.92
C ARG A 66 22.10 3.05 -4.70
N ASP A 67 21.30 3.45 -5.69
CA ASP A 67 21.55 4.63 -6.54
C ASP A 67 20.80 5.89 -6.07
N SER A 68 20.26 5.87 -4.84
CA SER A 68 19.61 7.05 -4.28
C SER A 68 20.65 8.13 -3.91
N TYR A 69 20.22 9.39 -3.96
CA TYR A 69 21.09 10.53 -3.67
C TYR A 69 21.47 10.66 -2.17
N GLY A 70 20.78 9.95 -1.28
CA GLY A 70 21.06 9.90 0.14
C GLY A 70 20.39 8.70 0.82
N GLY A 71 21.06 8.14 1.83
CA GLY A 71 20.54 7.03 2.61
C GLY A 71 19.36 7.46 3.48
N PHE A 72 18.29 6.67 3.49
CA PHE A 72 17.17 6.86 4.40
C PHE A 72 16.44 5.54 4.67
N LYS A 73 15.79 5.47 5.83
CA LYS A 73 14.98 4.34 6.26
C LYS A 73 13.74 4.84 6.98
N GLY A 74 12.63 4.14 6.83
CA GLY A 74 11.37 4.58 7.42
C GLY A 74 10.33 3.49 7.51
N TYR A 75 9.22 3.83 8.15
CA TYR A 75 8.03 3.00 8.20
C TYR A 75 6.85 3.81 7.70
N GLY A 76 5.85 3.13 7.17
CA GLY A 76 4.67 3.78 6.66
C GLY A 76 3.45 2.89 6.73
N MET A 77 2.37 3.46 6.24
CA MET A 77 1.13 2.75 5.98
C MET A 77 0.46 3.37 4.77
N TRP A 78 -0.37 2.60 4.09
CA TRP A 78 -1.18 3.12 3.02
C TRP A 78 -2.60 2.57 3.10
N ALA A 79 -3.53 3.34 2.54
CA ALA A 79 -4.91 2.94 2.32
C ALA A 79 -5.27 3.18 0.85
N GLY A 80 -6.12 2.33 0.29
CA GLY A 80 -6.42 2.34 -1.13
C GLY A 80 -7.82 1.84 -1.44
N PHE A 81 -8.35 2.34 -2.55
CA PHE A 81 -9.60 1.89 -3.13
C PHE A 81 -9.39 1.63 -4.62
N ARG A 82 -9.92 0.52 -5.12
CA ARG A 82 -9.83 0.16 -6.53
C ARG A 82 -11.19 -0.16 -7.11
N ASN A 83 -11.30 0.03 -8.41
CA ASN A 83 -12.40 -0.39 -9.25
C ASN A 83 -11.87 -1.32 -10.33
N SER A 84 -12.44 -2.51 -10.42
CA SER A 84 -12.17 -3.50 -11.45
C SER A 84 -12.96 -3.18 -12.71
N PHE A 85 -12.33 -3.41 -13.87
CA PHE A 85 -13.02 -3.34 -15.16
C PHE A 85 -13.91 -4.56 -15.42
N GLY A 86 -13.65 -5.67 -14.75
CA GLY A 86 -14.52 -6.85 -14.73
C GLY A 86 -15.42 -6.89 -13.51
N ASP A 87 -16.52 -7.63 -13.62
CA ASP A 87 -17.48 -7.85 -12.53
C ASP A 87 -17.31 -9.25 -11.90
N ASN A 88 -16.18 -9.92 -12.16
CA ASN A 88 -15.91 -11.26 -11.68
C ASN A 88 -14.93 -11.24 -10.50
N ILE A 89 -15.47 -11.32 -9.29
CA ILE A 89 -14.68 -11.44 -8.07
C ILE A 89 -13.63 -12.57 -8.17
N SER A 90 -13.94 -13.69 -8.82
CA SER A 90 -13.05 -14.86 -8.96
C SER A 90 -12.22 -14.83 -10.26
N GLY A 91 -12.23 -13.70 -10.97
CA GLY A 91 -11.54 -13.52 -12.25
C GLY A 91 -10.20 -12.84 -12.12
N SER A 92 -9.48 -12.77 -13.24
CA SER A 92 -8.32 -11.90 -13.38
C SER A 92 -8.71 -10.67 -14.19
N ASP A 93 -8.69 -9.50 -13.55
CA ASP A 93 -9.21 -8.28 -14.14
C ASP A 93 -8.21 -7.11 -14.06
N ALA A 94 -8.24 -6.26 -15.07
CA ALA A 94 -7.62 -4.94 -14.97
C ALA A 94 -8.34 -4.09 -13.93
N PHE A 95 -7.62 -3.16 -13.29
CA PHE A 95 -8.21 -2.22 -12.34
C PHE A 95 -7.62 -0.82 -12.48
N VAL A 96 -8.36 0.15 -11.93
CA VAL A 96 -7.89 1.51 -11.63
C VAL A 96 -8.15 1.79 -10.16
N GLY A 97 -7.28 2.54 -9.50
CA GLY A 97 -7.41 2.82 -8.08
C GLY A 97 -6.82 4.15 -7.66
N LEU A 98 -7.17 4.52 -6.43
CA LEU A 98 -6.57 5.62 -5.70
C LEU A 98 -5.98 5.05 -4.41
N ARG A 99 -4.78 5.49 -4.07
CA ARG A 99 -4.15 5.17 -2.80
C ARG A 99 -3.54 6.40 -2.16
N VAL A 100 -3.35 6.32 -0.86
CA VAL A 100 -2.68 7.33 -0.08
C VAL A 100 -1.65 6.64 0.80
N LEU A 101 -0.40 7.05 0.67
CA LEU A 101 0.74 6.53 1.44
C LEU A 101 1.20 7.58 2.44
N PHE A 102 1.31 7.17 3.70
CA PHE A 102 1.91 7.93 4.79
C PHE A 102 3.23 7.27 5.15
N ALA A 103 4.31 8.04 5.21
CA ALA A 103 5.63 7.53 5.52
C ALA A 103 6.35 8.41 6.55
N PHE A 104 6.99 7.77 7.51
CA PHE A 104 7.88 8.40 8.48
C PHE A 104 9.31 7.99 8.13
N GLU A 105 10.04 8.87 7.48
CA GLU A 105 11.38 8.60 6.95
C GLU A 105 12.47 9.32 7.76
N ASN A 106 13.52 8.59 8.12
CA ASN A 106 14.72 9.08 8.78
C ASN A 106 15.88 9.06 7.79
N TYR A 107 16.49 10.22 7.54
CA TYR A 107 17.62 10.38 6.63
C TYR A 107 18.95 10.22 7.37
N GLU A 108 19.89 9.48 6.78
CA GLU A 108 21.21 9.24 7.38
C GLU A 108 21.99 10.56 7.56
N GLY A 109 22.66 10.70 8.70
CA GLY A 109 23.45 11.89 9.05
C GLY A 109 22.66 13.02 9.71
N LYS A 110 21.36 12.85 10.00
CA LYS A 110 20.56 13.82 10.76
C LYS A 110 19.95 13.18 12.01
N THR A 111 20.25 13.75 13.17
CA THR A 111 19.78 13.27 14.48
C THR A 111 18.29 13.56 14.69
N ASN A 112 17.47 12.50 14.65
CA ASN A 112 16.20 12.32 15.37
C ASN A 112 14.91 13.06 14.96
N LEU A 113 14.79 13.60 13.75
CA LEU A 113 13.50 14.16 13.31
C LEU A 113 13.02 13.46 12.04
N GLY A 114 12.19 12.43 12.25
CA GLY A 114 11.51 11.69 11.19
C GLY A 114 10.59 12.63 10.41
N SER A 115 10.74 12.63 9.09
CA SER A 115 9.91 13.44 8.20
C SER A 115 8.64 12.69 7.87
N LEU A 116 7.49 13.29 8.18
CA LEU A 116 6.20 12.76 7.76
C LEU A 116 5.95 13.18 6.31
N MET A 117 5.86 12.18 5.45
CA MET A 117 5.57 12.30 4.03
C MET A 117 4.17 11.74 3.75
N PHE A 118 3.48 12.41 2.84
CA PHE A 118 2.13 12.08 2.39
C PHE A 118 2.14 11.99 0.87
N THR A 119 1.69 10.88 0.30
CA THR A 119 1.72 10.63 -1.14
C THR A 119 0.35 10.11 -1.60
N PRO A 120 -0.56 10.99 -2.06
CA PRO A 120 -1.71 10.57 -2.84
C PRO A 120 -1.20 10.06 -4.19
N MET A 121 -1.79 8.96 -4.66
CA MET A 121 -1.46 8.35 -5.93
C MET A 121 -2.69 7.77 -6.62
N GLY A 122 -2.72 7.88 -7.95
CA GLY A 122 -3.58 7.07 -8.79
C GLY A 122 -2.80 5.86 -9.28
N GLU A 123 -3.46 4.72 -9.42
CA GLU A 123 -2.85 3.49 -9.90
C GLU A 123 -3.70 2.79 -10.94
N VAL A 124 -3.02 2.04 -11.80
CA VAL A 124 -3.64 1.05 -12.69
C VAL A 124 -2.82 -0.23 -12.62
N GLY A 125 -3.47 -1.35 -12.86
CA GLY A 125 -2.78 -2.64 -12.85
C GLY A 125 -3.66 -3.78 -13.30
N TRP A 126 -3.14 -4.97 -13.10
CA TRP A 126 -3.86 -6.21 -13.37
C TRP A 126 -3.89 -7.06 -12.11
N HIS A 127 -5.05 -7.61 -11.75
CA HIS A 127 -5.18 -8.60 -10.71
C HIS A 127 -5.26 -9.98 -11.35
N PHE A 128 -4.36 -10.87 -10.99
CA PHE A 128 -4.34 -12.25 -11.48
C PHE A 128 -4.66 -13.18 -10.33
N LEU A 129 -5.57 -14.13 -10.58
CA LEU A 129 -5.95 -15.18 -9.63
C LEU A 129 -5.56 -16.56 -10.19
N PHE A 130 -4.89 -17.36 -9.38
CA PHE A 130 -4.47 -18.73 -9.71
C PHE A 130 -5.09 -19.71 -8.72
N GLY A 131 -5.85 -20.67 -9.24
CA GLY A 131 -6.43 -21.77 -8.44
C GLY A 131 -7.25 -21.27 -7.25
N ASP A 132 -8.04 -20.21 -7.44
CA ASP A 132 -8.93 -19.55 -6.47
C ASP A 132 -8.28 -19.01 -5.19
N HIS A 133 -6.98 -19.24 -4.97
CA HIS A 133 -6.34 -19.05 -3.67
C HIS A 133 -5.06 -18.23 -3.73
N PHE A 134 -4.39 -18.15 -4.88
CA PHE A 134 -3.15 -17.39 -5.00
C PHE A 134 -3.38 -16.20 -5.92
N PHE A 135 -2.86 -15.05 -5.55
CA PHE A 135 -2.95 -13.86 -6.39
C PHE A 135 -1.58 -13.25 -6.69
N THR A 136 -1.52 -12.51 -7.80
CA THR A 136 -0.48 -11.52 -8.03
C THR A 136 -1.08 -10.27 -8.66
N THR A 137 -0.48 -9.12 -8.37
CA THR A 137 -1.00 -7.83 -8.79
C THR A 137 0.15 -6.91 -9.18
N PRO A 138 0.64 -6.99 -10.43
CA PRO A 138 1.49 -5.95 -10.98
C PRO A 138 0.69 -4.67 -11.18
N SER A 139 1.24 -3.54 -10.75
CA SER A 139 0.62 -2.23 -10.88
C SER A 139 1.64 -1.14 -11.19
N VAL A 140 1.18 -0.06 -11.80
CA VAL A 140 1.96 1.18 -11.94
C VAL A 140 1.09 2.33 -11.47
N GLY A 141 1.62 3.07 -10.50
CA GLY A 141 1.00 4.28 -9.98
C GLY A 141 1.73 5.55 -10.41
N TYR A 142 1.02 6.67 -10.35
CA TYR A 142 1.60 8.00 -10.33
C TYR A 142 1.12 8.72 -9.07
N GLY A 143 2.07 9.17 -8.25
CA GLY A 143 1.80 9.88 -7.01
C GLY A 143 2.53 11.21 -6.93
N TYR A 144 2.07 12.07 -6.03
CA TYR A 144 2.74 13.33 -5.73
C TYR A 144 3.13 13.34 -4.25
N GLN A 145 4.42 13.31 -3.96
CA GLN A 145 4.90 13.27 -2.59
C GLN A 145 4.93 14.69 -2.00
N ILE A 146 4.26 14.84 -0.87
CA ILE A 146 4.09 16.09 -0.11
C ILE A 146 4.68 15.88 1.26
N LYS A 147 5.50 16.81 1.73
CA LYS A 147 6.00 16.81 3.09
C LYS A 147 5.02 17.52 4.02
N VAL A 148 4.72 16.89 5.16
CA VAL A 148 3.81 17.45 6.16
C VAL A 148 4.57 18.15 7.29
N THR A 149 5.78 17.68 7.62
CA THR A 149 6.62 18.26 8.67
C THR A 149 7.45 19.46 8.17
N LYS A 150 7.44 20.58 8.91
CA LYS A 150 8.14 21.82 8.54
C LYS A 150 9.67 21.80 8.68
N GLU A 151 10.26 20.77 9.27
CA GLU A 151 11.68 20.78 9.63
C GLU A 151 12.63 20.42 8.49
N HIS A 152 13.80 21.05 8.47
CA HIS A 152 14.75 21.18 7.34
C HIS A 152 15.55 19.91 6.98
N ASN A 153 14.93 18.73 7.08
CA ASN A 153 15.65 17.47 6.91
C ASN A 153 15.57 16.83 5.52
N THR A 154 14.65 17.31 4.67
CA THR A 154 14.49 16.86 3.28
C THR A 154 15.06 17.89 2.31
N ARG A 155 15.53 17.45 1.15
CA ARG A 155 15.94 18.31 0.03
C ARG A 155 14.72 18.55 -0.88
N ASP A 156 14.74 19.61 -1.69
CA ASP A 156 13.65 19.92 -2.63
C ASP A 156 13.32 18.77 -3.62
N GLN A 157 14.23 17.80 -3.73
CA GLN A 157 14.09 16.61 -4.56
C GLN A 157 13.18 15.54 -3.93
N ASP A 158 12.89 15.62 -2.63
CA ASP A 158 12.08 14.64 -1.89
C ASP A 158 10.57 14.89 -2.05
N GLU A 159 10.18 16.06 -2.56
CA GLU A 159 8.81 16.36 -2.97
C GLU A 159 8.60 16.16 -4.48
N GLY A 160 7.34 16.03 -4.88
CA GLY A 160 6.94 16.07 -6.28
C GLY A 160 6.47 14.73 -6.84
N GLY A 161 6.28 14.73 -8.16
CA GLY A 161 5.77 13.58 -8.91
C GLY A 161 6.66 12.35 -8.82
N ARG A 162 6.04 11.18 -8.70
CA ARG A 162 6.66 9.85 -8.63
C ARG A 162 5.89 8.88 -9.52
N ILE A 163 6.60 8.12 -10.34
CA ILE A 163 6.08 6.87 -10.90
C ILE A 163 6.38 5.76 -9.89
N ILE A 164 5.40 4.93 -9.60
CA ILE A 164 5.45 3.93 -8.52
C ILE A 164 5.05 2.57 -9.12
N PRO A 165 5.93 1.89 -9.85
CA PRO A 165 5.73 0.47 -10.13
C PRO A 165 5.64 -0.32 -8.83
N GLY A 166 4.75 -1.31 -8.81
CA GLY A 166 4.53 -2.18 -7.69
C GLY A 166 4.15 -3.60 -8.11
N LEU A 167 4.39 -4.53 -7.20
CA LEU A 167 4.00 -5.93 -7.33
C LEU A 167 3.56 -6.42 -5.96
N ALA A 168 2.32 -6.91 -5.89
CA ALA A 168 1.84 -7.67 -4.73
C ALA A 168 1.61 -9.13 -5.13
N ALA A 169 1.80 -10.05 -4.20
CA ALA A 169 1.41 -11.44 -4.38
C ALA A 169 1.07 -12.05 -3.03
N GLY A 170 0.23 -13.07 -2.99
CA GLY A 170 -0.16 -13.66 -1.72
C GLY A 170 -1.28 -14.68 -1.83
N TYR A 171 -2.02 -14.80 -0.73
CA TYR A 171 -3.09 -15.75 -0.57
C TYR A 171 -4.45 -15.06 -0.45
N ARG A 172 -5.48 -15.73 -0.98
CA ARG A 172 -6.87 -15.34 -0.99
C ARG A 172 -7.69 -16.33 -0.16
N PHE A 173 -8.54 -15.78 0.70
CA PHE A 173 -9.40 -16.50 1.62
C PHE A 173 -10.88 -16.31 1.27
#